data_AF-A0A2E4ZZG9-F1
#
_entry.id   AF-A0A2E4ZZG9-F1
#
_cell.length_a   1.000
_cell.length_b   1.000
_cell.length_c   1.000
_cell.angle_alpha   90.00
_cell.angle_beta   90.00
_cell.angle_gamma   90.00
#
_symmetry.space_group_name_H-M   'P 1'
#
loop_
_entity.id
_entity.type
_entity.pdbx_description
1 polymer ?
#
loop_
_entity_poly.entity_id
_entity_poly.type
_entity_poly.pdbx_seq_one_letter_code
_entity_poly.pdbx_strand_id
1 'polypeptide(L)'
;MANSKSALKNARKTRARTLRNRHVKSRLKTLERQFQTCLEGKDEEAARKASAIFISALDRAAKSSIIHENKAARKKSACAKKLAAGAKTPSKSSQDKAPEETPEVTEES
;
A
#
# COMPACT_ATOMS: atom_id res chain seq x y z
N MET A 1 -38.44 -0.03 -15.30
CA MET A 1 -38.31 -1.06 -16.36
C MET A 1 -37.35 -0.54 -17.45
N ALA A 2 -36.66 -1.44 -18.16
CA ALA A 2 -35.82 -1.08 -19.31
C ALA A 2 -36.67 -1.15 -20.58
N ASN A 3 -37.26 -0.02 -20.97
CA ASN A 3 -38.30 0.01 -22.00
C ASN A 3 -37.75 0.04 -23.44
N SER A 4 -36.44 0.25 -23.62
CA SER A 4 -35.78 0.26 -24.92
C SER A 4 -34.82 -0.93 -25.10
N LYS A 5 -34.61 -1.35 -26.36
CA LYS A 5 -33.65 -2.41 -26.70
C LYS A 5 -32.24 -2.10 -26.18
N SER A 6 -31.83 -0.83 -26.23
CA SER A 6 -30.54 -0.38 -25.70
C SER A 6 -30.47 -0.47 -24.17
N ALA A 7 -31.55 -0.13 -23.47
CA ALA A 7 -31.63 -0.26 -22.00
C ALA A 7 -31.54 -1.72 -21.54
N LEU A 8 -32.22 -2.65 -22.23
CA LEU A 8 -32.12 -4.08 -21.94
C LEU A 8 -30.68 -4.61 -22.13
N LYS A 9 -30.00 -4.19 -23.21
CA LYS A 9 -28.59 -4.52 -23.44
C LYS A 9 -27.69 -3.98 -22.34
N ASN A 10 -27.90 -2.72 -21.92
CA ASN A 10 -27.14 -2.11 -20.85
C ASN A 10 -27.37 -2.81 -19.51
N ALA A 11 -28.61 -3.21 -19.19
CA ALA A 11 -28.92 -3.97 -17.99
C ALA A 11 -28.14 -5.30 -17.93
N ARG A 12 -28.06 -6.05 -19.04
CA ARG A 12 -27.26 -7.29 -19.13
C ARG A 12 -25.77 -7.03 -18.89
N LYS A 13 -25.21 -6.00 -19.54
CA LYS A 13 -23.80 -5.59 -19.35
C LYS A 13 -23.52 -5.17 -17.90
N THR A 14 -24.41 -4.41 -17.29
CA THR A 14 -24.28 -3.94 -15.91
C THR A 14 -24.25 -5.12 -14.94
N ARG A 15 -25.14 -6.11 -15.08
CA ARG A 15 -25.11 -7.32 -14.21
C ARG A 15 -23.75 -8.00 -14.23
N ALA A 16 -23.19 -8.25 -15.42
CA ALA A 16 -21.88 -8.89 -15.56
C ALA A 16 -20.71 -8.04 -15.00
N ARG A 17 -20.77 -6.71 -15.18
CA ARG A 17 -19.78 -5.78 -14.61
C ARG A 17 -19.90 -5.71 -13.08
N THR A 18 -21.11 -5.65 -12.55
CA THR A 18 -21.37 -5.59 -11.10
C THR A 18 -20.83 -6.82 -10.38
N LEU A 19 -21.03 -8.02 -10.94
CA LEU A 19 -20.50 -9.26 -10.36
C LEU A 19 -18.96 -9.21 -10.29
N ARG A 20 -18.29 -8.91 -11.40
CA ARG A 20 -16.81 -8.79 -11.45
C ARG A 20 -16.29 -7.72 -10.48
N ASN A 21 -16.90 -6.55 -10.48
CA ASN A 21 -16.50 -5.44 -9.61
C ASN A 21 -16.73 -5.78 -8.13
N ARG A 22 -17.79 -6.53 -7.80
CA ARG A 22 -18.05 -7.01 -6.44
C ARG A 22 -16.92 -7.90 -5.95
N HIS A 23 -16.48 -8.88 -6.75
CA HIS A 23 -15.37 -9.77 -6.39
C HIS A 23 -14.05 -9.03 -6.19
N VAL A 24 -13.73 -8.07 -7.07
CA VAL A 24 -12.50 -7.28 -6.92
C VAL A 24 -12.56 -6.40 -5.67
N LYS A 25 -13.68 -5.72 -5.43
CA LYS A 25 -13.88 -4.89 -4.24
C LYS A 25 -13.85 -5.70 -2.94
N SER A 26 -14.44 -6.89 -2.92
CA SER A 26 -14.41 -7.77 -1.75
C SER A 26 -13.00 -8.27 -1.48
N ARG A 27 -12.26 -8.68 -2.51
CA ARG A 27 -10.86 -9.09 -2.39
C ARG A 27 -9.99 -7.97 -1.82
N LEU A 28 -10.14 -6.74 -2.31
CA LEU A 28 -9.41 -5.59 -1.76
C LEU A 28 -9.72 -5.36 -0.27
N LYS A 29 -10.99 -5.48 0.14
CA LYS A 29 -11.39 -5.35 1.54
C LYS A 29 -10.80 -6.47 2.42
N THR A 30 -10.70 -7.70 1.90
CA THR A 30 -10.07 -8.82 2.60
C THR A 30 -8.57 -8.58 2.79
N LEU A 31 -7.85 -8.19 1.74
CA LEU A 31 -6.42 -7.88 1.82
C LEU A 31 -6.13 -6.71 2.77
N GLU A 32 -7.00 -5.68 2.76
CA GLU A 32 -6.88 -4.57 3.71
C GLU A 32 -7.04 -5.02 5.16
N ARG A 33 -7.96 -5.95 5.44
CA ARG A 33 -8.13 -6.53 6.79
C ARG A 33 -6.94 -7.40 7.19
N GLN A 34 -6.45 -8.25 6.29
CA GLN A 34 -5.26 -9.07 6.54
C GLN A 34 -4.05 -8.22 6.90
N PHE A 35 -3.85 -7.11 6.19
CA PHE A 35 -2.80 -6.15 6.54
C PHE A 35 -3.00 -5.55 7.93
N GLN A 36 -4.24 -5.18 8.30
CA GLN A 36 -4.55 -4.64 9.63
C GLN A 36 -4.30 -5.67 10.74
N THR A 37 -4.71 -6.93 10.56
CA THR A 37 -4.47 -7.99 11.54
C THR A 37 -2.97 -8.28 11.73
N CYS A 38 -2.16 -8.23 10.65
CA CYS A 38 -0.72 -8.38 10.78
C CYS A 38 -0.06 -7.22 11.54
N LEU A 39 -0.57 -6.00 11.37
CA LEU A 39 -0.09 -4.84 12.14
C LEU A 39 -0.43 -4.95 13.63
N GLU A 40 -1.61 -5.47 13.97
CA GLU A 40 -2.02 -5.72 15.37
C GLU A 40 -1.17 -6.80 16.03
N GLY A 41 -0.80 -7.85 15.27
CA GLY A 41 0.08 -8.93 15.73
C GLY A 41 1.55 -8.54 15.91
N LYS A 42 1.96 -7.32 15.51
CA LYS A 42 3.35 -6.81 15.56
C LYS A 42 4.38 -7.60 14.72
N ASP A 43 3.93 -8.43 13.79
CA ASP A 43 4.81 -9.15 12.87
C ASP A 43 5.20 -8.27 11.68
N GLU A 44 6.36 -7.62 11.76
CA GLU A 44 6.82 -6.69 10.73
C GLU A 44 7.00 -7.33 9.35
N GLU A 45 7.56 -8.54 9.28
CA GLU A 45 7.79 -9.22 8.00
C GLU A 45 6.47 -9.61 7.32
N ALA A 46 5.52 -10.12 8.10
CA ALA A 46 4.20 -10.48 7.61
C ALA A 46 3.43 -9.25 7.13
N ALA A 47 3.50 -8.14 7.88
CA ALA A 47 2.89 -6.87 7.50
C ALA A 47 3.49 -6.31 6.20
N ARG A 48 4.82 -6.40 6.00
CA ARG A 48 5.49 -5.99 4.75
C ARG A 48 5.01 -6.84 3.57
N LYS A 49 4.99 -8.17 3.69
CA LYS A 49 4.50 -9.08 2.64
C LYS A 49 3.02 -8.82 2.29
N ALA A 50 2.16 -8.71 3.31
CA ALA A 50 0.74 -8.41 3.12
C ALA A 50 0.50 -7.05 2.44
N SER A 51 1.29 -6.03 2.82
CA SER A 51 1.20 -4.70 2.23
C SER A 51 1.57 -4.70 0.73
N ALA A 52 2.61 -5.44 0.34
CA ALA A 52 3.03 -5.54 -1.06
C ALA A 52 1.94 -6.18 -1.94
N ILE A 53 1.31 -7.26 -1.44
CA ILE A 53 0.19 -7.92 -2.12
C ILE A 53 -1.00 -6.97 -2.25
N PHE A 54 -1.32 -6.24 -1.18
CA PHE A 54 -2.41 -5.27 -1.18
C PHE A 54 -2.19 -4.12 -2.16
N ILE A 55 -0.99 -3.54 -2.19
CA ILE A 55 -0.63 -2.45 -3.12
C ILE A 55 -0.71 -2.93 -4.57
N SER A 56 -0.16 -4.10 -4.88
CA SER A 56 -0.25 -4.71 -6.22
C SER A 56 -1.70 -4.91 -6.67
N ALA A 57 -2.56 -5.39 -5.76
CA ALA A 57 -3.98 -5.56 -6.05
C ALA A 57 -4.72 -4.23 -6.26
N LEU A 58 -4.39 -3.19 -5.50
CA LEU A 58 -4.94 -1.85 -5.68
C LEU A 58 -4.59 -1.27 -7.05
N ASP A 59 -3.35 -1.41 -7.48
CA ASP A 59 -2.90 -0.86 -8.77
C ASP A 59 -3.54 -1.54 -9.96
N ARG A 60 -3.70 -2.87 -9.88
CA ARG A 60 -4.46 -3.63 -10.90
C ARG A 60 -5.92 -3.18 -10.96
N ALA A 61 -6.53 -2.90 -9.82
CA ALA A 61 -7.92 -2.41 -9.77
C ALA A 61 -8.05 -0.97 -10.29
N ALA A 62 -7.04 -0.12 -10.08
CA ALA A 62 -6.99 1.24 -10.62
C ALA A 62 -6.83 1.23 -12.14
N LYS A 63 -5.89 0.43 -12.66
CA LYS A 63 -5.67 0.25 -14.11
C LYS A 63 -6.92 -0.28 -14.84
N SER A 64 -7.72 -1.11 -14.16
CA SER A 64 -8.98 -1.64 -14.70
C SER A 64 -10.18 -0.70 -14.47
N SER A 65 -9.95 0.53 -13.98
CA SER A 65 -10.97 1.55 -13.70
C SER A 65 -12.06 1.12 -12.69
N ILE A 66 -11.78 0.09 -11.87
CA ILE A 66 -12.73 -0.43 -10.86
C ILE A 66 -12.73 0.48 -9.62
N ILE A 67 -11.56 1.05 -9.32
CA ILE A 67 -11.36 2.11 -8.33
C ILE A 67 -10.72 3.31 -8.99
N HIS A 68 -11.05 4.50 -8.52
CA HIS A 68 -10.41 5.73 -8.99
C HIS A 68 -8.95 5.80 -8.53
N GLU A 69 -8.08 6.39 -9.33
CA GLU A 69 -6.65 6.58 -9.05
C GLU A 69 -6.41 7.28 -7.72
N ASN A 70 -7.08 8.41 -7.47
CA ASN A 70 -7.07 9.09 -6.17
C ASN A 70 -7.46 8.18 -4.99
N LYS A 71 -8.40 7.24 -5.17
CA LYS A 71 -8.75 6.29 -4.12
C LYS A 71 -7.62 5.29 -3.87
N ALA A 72 -6.95 4.82 -4.93
CA ALA A 72 -5.77 3.97 -4.81
C ALA A 72 -4.62 4.73 -4.13
N ALA A 73 -4.32 5.96 -4.56
CA ALA A 73 -3.28 6.81 -3.99
C ALA A 73 -3.50 7.08 -2.49
N ARG A 74 -4.73 7.42 -2.08
CA ARG A 74 -5.08 7.58 -0.65
C ARG A 74 -4.82 6.31 0.15
N LYS A 75 -5.20 5.14 -0.39
CA LYS A 75 -5.00 3.86 0.29
C LYS A 75 -3.52 3.47 0.38
N LYS A 76 -2.72 3.70 -0.66
CA LYS A 76 -1.26 3.53 -0.63
C LYS A 76 -0.61 4.40 0.44
N SER A 77 -0.94 5.70 0.45
CA SER A 77 -0.43 6.64 1.46
C SER A 77 -0.79 6.20 2.88
N ALA A 78 -2.02 5.76 3.11
CA ALA A 78 -2.45 5.25 4.41
C ALA A 78 -1.67 3.99 4.83
N CYS A 79 -1.41 3.05 3.92
CA CYS A 79 -0.58 1.87 4.20
C CYS A 79 0.85 2.25 4.56
N ALA A 80 1.47 3.16 3.80
CA ALA A 80 2.82 3.64 4.08
C ALA A 80 2.92 4.31 5.45
N LYS A 81 1.95 5.17 5.81
CA LYS A 81 1.88 5.82 7.12
C LYS A 81 1.77 4.81 8.27
N LYS A 82 0.96 3.76 8.10
CA LYS A 82 0.79 2.71 9.12
C LYS A 82 2.06 1.89 9.34
N LEU A 83 2.76 1.55 8.26
CA LEU A 83 4.06 0.87 8.35
C LEU A 83 5.12 1.77 9.01
N ALA A 84 5.19 3.04 8.61
CA ALA A 84 6.14 3.99 9.18
C ALA A 84 5.84 4.31 10.66
N ALA A 85 4.57 4.35 11.06
CA ALA A 85 4.17 4.57 12.46
C ALA A 85 4.56 3.37 13.36
N GLY A 86 4.44 2.14 12.85
CA GLY A 86 4.97 0.95 13.53
C GLY A 86 6.50 0.95 13.65
N ALA A 87 7.18 1.59 12.70
CA ALA A 87 8.64 1.70 12.63
C ALA A 87 9.22 2.95 13.33
N LYS A 88 8.43 3.76 14.06
CA LYS A 88 8.94 5.01 14.66
C LYS A 88 9.76 4.74 15.93
N THR A 89 10.99 4.30 15.72
CA THR A 89 12.17 4.86 16.41
C THR A 89 13.07 5.47 15.34
N PRO A 90 13.23 6.79 15.34
CA PRO A 90 14.56 7.34 15.11
C PRO A 90 15.00 8.03 16.40
N SER A 91 15.70 7.31 17.28
CA SER A 91 16.63 7.99 18.18
C SER A 91 17.70 8.61 17.28
N LYS A 92 17.72 9.93 17.19
CA LYS A 92 18.93 10.65 16.81
C LYS A 92 19.96 10.28 17.86
N SER A 93 20.97 9.50 17.48
CA SER A 93 22.13 9.22 18.31
C SER A 93 22.88 10.52 18.57
N SER A 94 22.65 11.09 19.74
CA SER A 94 23.63 11.90 20.46
C SER A 94 24.74 10.97 20.95
N GLN A 95 25.86 10.97 20.24
CA GLN A 95 27.18 10.71 20.82
C GLN A 95 28.08 11.84 20.33
N ASP A 96 28.12 12.91 21.11
CA ASP A 96 29.28 13.80 21.15
C ASP A 96 30.47 13.00 21.69
N LYS A 97 31.59 12.96 20.95
CA LYS A 97 32.94 13.08 21.55
C LYS A 97 34.00 13.48 20.49
N ALA A 98 34.38 14.75 20.58
CA ALA A 98 35.66 15.40 20.27
C ALA A 98 36.31 15.25 18.87
N PRO A 99 36.68 16.39 18.23
CA PRO A 99 37.63 16.44 17.13
C PRO A 99 39.05 16.71 17.69
N GLU A 100 39.97 15.74 17.58
CA GLU A 100 41.41 16.02 17.65
C GLU A 100 42.19 14.81 17.15
N GLU A 101 42.78 14.93 15.96
CA GLU A 101 44.10 14.38 15.60
C GLU A 101 44.49 15.01 14.25
N THR A 102 45.35 16.02 14.37
CA THR A 102 46.09 16.70 13.30
C THR A 102 47.09 15.75 12.61
N PRO A 103 47.56 16.09 11.40
CA PRO A 103 48.14 15.15 10.44
C PRO A 103 49.63 14.88 10.67
N GLU A 104 50.04 13.62 10.62
CA GLU A 104 51.43 13.21 10.38
C GLU A 104 51.47 12.28 9.16
N VAL A 105 51.71 12.89 7.98
CA VAL A 105 52.26 12.18 6.82
C VAL A 105 53.76 12.45 6.86
N THR A 106 54.52 11.54 7.45
CA THR A 106 55.95 11.39 7.20
C THR A 106 56.12 10.38 6.07
N GLU A 107 56.23 10.88 4.84
CA GLU A 107 56.82 10.13 3.73
C GLU A 107 58.34 10.06 3.96
N GLU A 108 58.82 8.92 4.44
CA GLU A 108 60.21 8.47 4.26
C GLU A 108 60.22 7.36 3.22
N SER A 109 60.79 7.64 2.04
CA SER A 109 61.66 6.79 1.18
C SER A 109 61.64 7.29 -0.27
#